data_AF-A0A3C0IW55-F1
#
_entry.id   AF-A0A3C0IW55-F1
#
_cell.length_a   1.000
_cell.length_b   1.000
_cell.length_c   1.000
_cell.angle_alpha   90.00
_cell.angle_beta   90.00
_cell.angle_gamma   90.00
#
_symmetry.space_group_name_H-M   'P 1'
#
loop_
_entity.id
_entity.type
_entity.pdbx_description
1 polymer ?
#
loop_
_entity_poly.entity_id
_entity_poly.type
_entity_poly.pdbx_seq_one_letter_code
_entity_poly.pdbx_strand_id
1 'polypeptide(L)'
;KIAKNGNSGIIFYVHEDTAKYKYPWMTGPEMQVLDNAGHPDAKIIKHRAGDLYDLITSSPETVKPAGEWNQVEIISLNGKLEFYLNGKLVVSTTLWTAQWFDMIAKSKFKEFPGFGTYKQGHICLQDHGDDVWYRNIMIKRL
;
A
#
# COMPACT_ATOMS: atom_id res chain seq x y z
N LYS A 1 -6.06 8.62 -9.48
CA LYS A 1 -6.15 8.31 -10.92
C LYS A 1 -4.75 8.02 -11.40
N ILE A 2 -4.54 7.02 -12.25
CA ILE A 2 -3.22 6.68 -12.78
C ILE A 2 -3.24 6.67 -14.30
N ALA A 3 -2.10 6.97 -14.93
CA ALA A 3 -1.95 6.84 -16.37
C ALA A 3 -2.00 5.37 -16.82
N LYS A 4 -2.18 5.17 -18.13
CA LYS A 4 -2.10 3.84 -18.73
C LYS A 4 -0.73 3.24 -18.47
N ASN A 5 -0.71 1.97 -18.03
CA ASN A 5 0.49 1.28 -17.58
C ASN A 5 1.23 1.99 -16.45
N GLY A 6 0.58 2.80 -15.61
CA GLY A 6 1.27 3.50 -14.54
C GLY A 6 1.36 2.67 -13.25
N ASN A 7 2.37 2.99 -12.46
CA ASN A 7 2.62 2.48 -11.11
C ASN A 7 2.83 3.61 -10.09
N SER A 8 2.31 3.44 -8.88
CA SER A 8 2.48 4.33 -7.73
C SER A 8 2.05 3.59 -6.46
N GLY A 9 2.15 4.24 -5.29
CA GLY A 9 1.83 3.63 -4.01
C GLY A 9 1.35 4.64 -2.98
N ILE A 10 0.53 4.18 -2.03
CA ILE A 10 0.21 4.92 -0.80
C ILE A 10 0.84 4.16 0.37
N ILE A 11 1.95 4.69 0.86
CA ILE A 11 2.76 4.07 1.92
C ILE A 11 2.45 4.77 3.24
N PHE A 12 2.31 4.02 4.32
CA PHE A 12 1.99 4.55 5.65
C PHE A 12 2.88 3.92 6.73
N TYR A 13 2.91 4.49 7.92
CA TYR A 13 3.89 4.15 8.97
C TYR A 13 5.35 4.32 8.51
N VAL A 14 5.61 5.23 7.57
CA VAL A 14 6.98 5.52 7.11
C VAL A 14 7.77 6.14 8.25
N HIS A 15 8.89 5.52 8.60
CA HIS A 15 9.84 6.05 9.57
C HIS A 15 11.07 6.58 8.86
N GLU A 16 11.36 7.87 9.05
CA GLU A 16 12.49 8.53 8.43
C GLU A 16 13.72 8.46 9.33
N ASP A 17 14.71 7.67 8.90
CA ASP A 17 16.08 7.69 9.41
C ASP A 17 16.98 7.54 8.17
N THR A 18 17.40 8.67 7.58
CA THR A 18 18.11 8.68 6.29
C THR A 18 19.50 8.04 6.35
N ALA A 19 20.03 7.80 7.55
CA ALA A 19 21.26 7.01 7.73
C ALA A 19 21.00 5.50 7.59
N LYS A 20 19.77 5.02 7.82
CA LYS A 20 19.40 3.60 7.76
C LYS A 20 18.49 3.23 6.60
N TYR A 21 17.57 4.11 6.24
CA TYR A 21 16.51 3.86 5.27
C TYR A 21 16.62 4.86 4.14
N LYS A 22 16.96 4.34 2.95
CA LYS A 22 17.07 5.15 1.74
C LYS A 22 15.71 5.47 1.12
N TYR A 23 14.73 4.59 1.31
CA TYR A 23 13.42 4.71 0.68
C TYR A 23 12.27 4.45 1.67
N PRO A 24 11.10 5.09 1.48
CA PRO A 24 9.93 4.93 2.36
C PRO A 24 9.46 3.47 2.53
N TRP A 25 9.49 2.69 1.45
CA TRP A 25 9.06 1.29 1.43
C TRP A 25 9.97 0.34 2.22
N MET A 26 11.12 0.81 2.72
CA MET A 26 11.96 0.03 3.64
C MET A 26 11.37 -0.04 5.06
N THR A 27 10.40 0.81 5.38
CA THR A 27 9.77 0.87 6.71
C THR A 27 8.25 0.77 6.66
N GLY A 28 7.62 1.47 5.72
CA GLY A 28 6.17 1.56 5.64
C GLY A 28 5.53 0.46 4.77
N PRO A 29 4.44 -0.18 5.22
CA PRO A 29 3.55 -0.96 4.35
C PRO A 29 2.83 -0.07 3.33
N GLU A 30 2.34 -0.67 2.25
CA GLU A 30 1.86 0.04 1.07
C GLU A 30 0.50 -0.50 0.59
N MET A 31 -0.46 0.41 0.37
CA MET A 31 -1.60 0.12 -0.50
C MET A 31 -1.22 0.48 -1.94
N GLN A 32 -1.21 -0.54 -2.80
CA GLN A 32 -0.75 -0.43 -4.17
C GLN A 32 -1.69 0.42 -5.04
N VAL A 33 -1.14 1.24 -5.94
CA VAL A 33 -1.86 2.03 -6.94
C VAL A 33 -1.32 1.71 -8.33
N LEU A 34 -2.03 0.87 -9.08
CA LEU A 34 -1.55 0.33 -10.35
C LEU A 34 -2.62 0.34 -11.45
N ASP A 35 -2.21 0.41 -12.72
CA ASP A 35 -3.04 -0.05 -13.83
C ASP A 35 -3.01 -1.58 -13.94
N ASN A 36 -4.00 -2.26 -13.35
CA ASN A 36 -4.09 -3.73 -13.36
C ASN A 36 -4.15 -4.35 -14.76
N ALA A 37 -4.70 -3.63 -15.75
CA ALA A 37 -4.89 -4.16 -17.10
C ALA A 37 -3.65 -3.97 -17.99
N GLY A 38 -2.79 -3.00 -17.64
CA GLY A 38 -1.69 -2.56 -18.49
C GLY A 38 -0.29 -2.74 -17.92
N HIS A 39 -0.09 -2.50 -16.63
CA HIS A 39 1.25 -2.51 -16.05
C HIS A 39 1.79 -3.95 -15.91
N PRO A 40 3.05 -4.25 -16.32
CA PRO A 40 3.60 -5.60 -16.26
C PRO A 40 3.58 -6.24 -14.87
N ASP A 41 3.72 -5.44 -13.82
CA ASP A 41 3.73 -5.91 -12.43
C ASP A 41 2.37 -6.48 -12.00
N ALA A 42 1.27 -6.10 -12.67
CA ALA A 42 -0.07 -6.63 -12.41
C ALA A 42 -0.22 -8.13 -12.75
N LYS A 43 0.76 -8.72 -13.45
CA LYS A 43 0.86 -10.17 -13.65
C LYS A 43 1.06 -10.91 -12.33
N ILE A 44 1.64 -10.24 -11.33
CA ILE A 44 1.74 -10.75 -9.97
C ILE A 44 0.47 -10.29 -9.24
N ILE A 45 -0.41 -11.23 -8.90
CA ILE A 45 -1.76 -10.94 -8.37
C ILE A 45 -1.71 -10.14 -7.06
N LYS A 46 -0.62 -10.24 -6.29
CA LYS A 46 -0.38 -9.49 -5.04
C LYS A 46 0.32 -8.13 -5.23
N HIS A 47 0.50 -7.70 -6.47
CA HIS A 47 1.06 -6.39 -6.84
C HIS A 47 0.01 -5.49 -7.50
N ARG A 48 -1.27 -5.83 -7.43
CA ARG A 48 -2.37 -5.12 -8.07
C ARG A 48 -2.93 -4.00 -7.20
N ALA A 49 -3.63 -3.06 -7.83
CA ALA A 49 -4.24 -1.93 -7.16
C ALA A 49 -5.18 -2.37 -6.02
N GLY A 50 -4.96 -1.80 -4.84
CA GLY A 50 -5.72 -2.12 -3.63
C GLY A 50 -5.13 -3.24 -2.78
N ASP A 51 -4.12 -3.97 -3.28
CA ASP A 51 -3.39 -4.95 -2.48
C ASP A 51 -2.59 -4.27 -1.37
N LEU A 52 -2.36 -5.01 -0.28
CA LEU A 52 -1.21 -4.76 0.56
C LEU A 52 0.01 -5.32 -0.16
N TYR A 53 0.77 -4.43 -0.78
CA TYR A 53 1.77 -4.76 -1.79
C TYR A 53 2.67 -5.93 -1.37
N ASP A 54 2.71 -6.97 -2.19
CA ASP A 54 3.49 -8.20 -2.04
C ASP A 54 3.18 -9.05 -0.77
N LEU A 55 2.13 -8.70 -0.02
CA LEU A 55 1.71 -9.37 1.22
C LEU A 55 0.30 -9.96 1.14
N ILE A 56 -0.72 -9.16 0.85
CA ILE A 56 -2.13 -9.58 0.84
C ILE A 56 -2.83 -9.06 -0.41
N THR A 57 -3.38 -9.99 -1.19
CA THR A 57 -4.20 -9.68 -2.35
C THR A 57 -5.56 -9.15 -1.92
N SER A 58 -5.98 -8.07 -2.58
CA SER A 58 -7.29 -7.43 -2.44
C SER A 58 -8.41 -8.32 -2.98
N SER A 59 -9.52 -8.41 -2.24
CA SER A 59 -10.72 -9.12 -2.68
C SER A 59 -11.97 -8.49 -2.06
N PRO A 60 -12.96 -8.06 -2.87
CA PRO A 60 -13.02 -8.15 -4.33
C PRO A 60 -12.08 -7.18 -5.05
N GLU A 61 -11.70 -7.49 -6.30
CA GLU A 61 -10.99 -6.55 -7.16
C GLU A 61 -11.99 -5.49 -7.69
N THR A 62 -11.92 -4.27 -7.16
CA THR A 62 -12.88 -3.18 -7.46
C THR A 62 -12.27 -2.00 -8.18
N VAL A 63 -11.01 -2.10 -8.61
CA VAL A 63 -10.30 -1.02 -9.28
C VAL A 63 -10.99 -0.64 -10.60
N LYS A 64 -11.08 0.66 -10.86
CA LYS A 64 -11.52 1.19 -12.16
C LYS A 64 -10.34 1.26 -13.14
N PRO A 65 -10.58 1.21 -14.46
CA PRO A 65 -9.53 1.32 -15.48
C PRO A 65 -8.64 2.56 -15.32
N ALA A 66 -7.43 2.49 -15.89
CA ALA A 66 -6.53 3.64 -15.97
C ALA A 66 -7.22 4.86 -16.59
N GLY A 67 -6.88 6.05 -16.10
CA GLY A 67 -7.55 7.31 -16.45
C GLY A 67 -8.80 7.63 -15.60
N GLU A 68 -9.33 6.67 -14.82
CA GLU A 68 -10.45 6.92 -13.93
C GLU A 68 -10.03 7.23 -12.49
N TRP A 69 -10.93 7.90 -11.77
CA TRP A 69 -10.76 8.18 -10.35
C TRP A 69 -11.27 7.02 -9.51
N ASN A 70 -10.33 6.40 -8.78
CA ASN A 70 -10.60 5.48 -7.68
C ASN A 70 -10.68 6.25 -6.35
N GLN A 71 -11.58 5.81 -5.47
CA GLN A 71 -11.64 6.26 -4.08
C GLN A 71 -10.92 5.24 -3.20
N VAL A 72 -9.99 5.72 -2.38
CA VAL A 72 -9.22 4.90 -1.44
C VAL A 72 -9.52 5.37 -0.02
N GLU A 73 -9.67 4.42 0.91
CA GLU A 73 -9.68 4.69 2.34
C GLU A 73 -8.83 3.63 3.05
N ILE A 74 -7.90 4.09 3.89
CA ILE A 74 -7.03 3.25 4.71
C ILE A 74 -7.35 3.56 6.16
N ILE A 75 -7.84 2.57 6.89
CA ILE A 75 -8.19 2.69 8.30
C ILE A 75 -7.19 1.86 9.10
N SER A 76 -6.48 2.50 10.02
CA SER A 76 -5.65 1.80 10.99
C SER A 76 -5.99 2.24 12.41
N LEU A 77 -6.55 1.32 13.20
CA LEU A 77 -7.02 1.57 14.56
C LEU A 77 -6.58 0.44 15.48
N ASN A 78 -5.78 0.75 16.49
CA ASN A 78 -5.28 -0.23 17.47
C ASN A 78 -4.67 -1.50 16.82
N GLY A 79 -3.97 -1.32 15.69
CA GLY A 79 -3.35 -2.41 14.93
C GLY A 79 -4.27 -3.10 13.92
N LYS A 80 -5.59 -2.93 14.00
CA LYS A 80 -6.49 -3.36 12.93
C LYS A 80 -6.22 -2.49 11.70
N LEU A 81 -5.89 -3.11 10.56
CA LEU A 81 -5.66 -2.43 9.28
C LEU A 81 -6.70 -2.88 8.27
N GLU A 82 -7.37 -1.92 7.64
CA GLU A 82 -8.40 -2.16 6.63
C GLU A 82 -8.19 -1.23 5.45
N PHE A 83 -8.25 -1.80 4.25
CA PHE A 83 -8.25 -1.06 2.99
C PHE A 83 -9.63 -1.14 2.36
N TYR A 84 -10.14 0.01 1.97
CA TYR A 84 -11.31 0.14 1.14
C TYR A 84 -10.93 0.73 -0.21
N LEU A 85 -11.42 0.10 -1.28
CA LEU A 85 -11.30 0.59 -2.64
C LEU A 85 -12.69 0.71 -3.26
N ASN A 86 -13.03 1.92 -3.70
CA ASN A 86 -14.34 2.28 -4.25
C ASN A 86 -15.52 1.87 -3.33
N GLY A 87 -15.35 2.10 -2.02
CA GLY A 87 -16.39 1.84 -1.01
C GLY A 87 -16.57 0.37 -0.62
N LYS A 88 -15.69 -0.52 -1.07
CA LYS A 88 -15.69 -1.94 -0.66
C LYS A 88 -14.46 -2.23 0.17
N LEU A 89 -14.62 -2.95 1.28
CA LEU A 89 -13.50 -3.53 2.04
C LEU A 89 -12.82 -4.57 1.16
N VAL A 90 -11.52 -4.42 0.92
CA VAL A 90 -10.74 -5.30 0.04
C VAL A 90 -9.57 -5.99 0.73
N VAL A 91 -9.03 -5.40 1.80
CA VAL A 91 -8.01 -6.02 2.67
C VAL A 91 -8.39 -5.77 4.12
N SER A 92 -8.24 -6.77 4.98
CA SER A 92 -8.44 -6.66 6.42
C SER A 92 -7.43 -7.55 7.14
N THR A 93 -6.57 -6.96 7.97
CA THR A 93 -5.52 -7.68 8.72
C THR A 93 -5.24 -7.00 10.07
N THR A 94 -4.38 -7.61 10.89
CA THR A 94 -3.96 -7.05 12.19
C THR A 94 -2.44 -6.96 12.25
N LEU A 95 -1.95 -5.72 12.30
CA LEU A 95 -0.54 -5.37 12.41
C LEU A 95 0.05 -5.80 13.75
N TRP A 96 1.35 -6.03 13.77
CA TRP A 96 2.16 -6.29 14.96
C TRP A 96 1.77 -7.53 15.78
N THR A 97 1.04 -8.46 15.15
CA THR A 97 0.77 -9.79 15.67
C THR A 97 1.89 -10.76 15.27
N ALA A 98 1.92 -11.95 15.87
CA ALA A 98 2.84 -13.01 15.43
C ALA A 98 2.62 -13.37 13.95
N GLN A 99 1.36 -13.39 13.51
CA GLN A 99 0.97 -13.66 12.12
C GLN A 99 1.47 -12.57 11.16
N TRP A 100 1.43 -11.29 11.58
CA TRP A 100 1.99 -10.18 10.80
C TRP A 100 3.49 -10.34 10.56
N PHE A 101 4.25 -10.63 11.61
CA PHE A 101 5.70 -10.81 11.50
C PHE A 101 6.08 -12.09 10.74
N ASP A 102 5.33 -13.17 10.90
CA ASP A 102 5.51 -14.40 10.11
C ASP A 102 5.27 -14.16 8.60
N MET A 103 4.24 -13.38 8.26
CA MET A 103 3.96 -12.98 6.87
C MET A 103 5.11 -12.14 6.29
N ILE A 104 5.63 -11.16 7.04
CA ILE A 104 6.79 -10.36 6.61
C ILE A 104 8.03 -11.25 6.40
N ALA A 105 8.31 -12.16 7.35
CA ALA A 105 9.47 -13.05 7.28
C ALA A 105 9.44 -13.99 6.05
N LYS A 106 8.24 -14.29 5.53
CA LYS A 106 8.02 -15.09 4.31
C LYS A 106 7.96 -14.25 3.02
N SER A 107 8.03 -12.93 3.12
CA SER A 107 8.00 -12.00 1.98
C SER A 107 9.40 -11.51 1.60
N LYS A 108 9.51 -10.71 0.53
CA LYS A 108 10.76 -10.01 0.20
C LYS A 108 11.18 -9.00 1.28
N PHE A 109 10.22 -8.51 2.08
CA PHE A 109 10.48 -7.48 3.08
C PHE A 109 11.26 -7.97 4.31
N LYS A 110 11.52 -9.29 4.42
CA LYS A 110 12.40 -9.85 5.45
C LYS A 110 13.82 -9.23 5.44
N GLU A 111 14.24 -8.67 4.31
CA GLU A 111 15.54 -8.00 4.15
C GLU A 111 15.57 -6.60 4.78
N PHE A 112 14.42 -6.05 5.19
CA PHE A 112 14.30 -4.70 5.75
C PHE A 112 13.82 -4.76 7.22
N PRO A 113 14.74 -4.76 8.20
CA PRO A 113 14.38 -4.92 9.62
C PRO A 113 13.40 -3.88 10.17
N GLY A 114 13.28 -2.71 9.54
CA GLY A 114 12.33 -1.66 9.92
C GLY A 114 10.91 -1.88 9.39
N PHE A 115 10.73 -2.72 8.37
CA PHE A 115 9.47 -2.85 7.65
C PHE A 115 8.33 -3.34 8.54
N GLY A 116 7.25 -2.57 8.61
CA GLY A 116 6.03 -2.95 9.33
C GLY A 116 6.18 -3.02 10.85
N THR A 117 7.24 -2.44 11.43
CA THR A 117 7.52 -2.49 12.88
C THR A 117 7.02 -1.26 13.63
N TYR A 118 6.93 -0.10 12.96
CA TYR A 118 6.57 1.16 13.57
C TYR A 118 5.05 1.32 13.74
N LYS A 119 4.64 1.93 14.85
CA LYS A 119 3.24 2.21 15.19
C LYS A 119 2.80 3.65 14.91
N GLN A 120 3.72 4.47 14.45
CA GLN A 120 3.52 5.85 14.07
C GLN A 120 4.52 6.19 12.95
N GLY A 121 4.15 7.08 12.04
CA GLY A 121 5.01 7.48 10.95
C GLY A 121 4.29 8.39 9.97
N HIS A 122 4.96 8.70 8.87
CA HIS A 122 4.44 9.53 7.80
C HIS A 122 3.56 8.72 6.84
N ILE A 123 2.77 9.45 6.06
CA ILE A 123 2.10 8.97 4.86
C ILE A 123 2.91 9.47 3.66
N CYS A 124 3.21 8.59 2.72
CA CYS A 124 3.97 8.88 1.50
C CYS A 124 3.13 8.50 0.28
N LEU A 125 3.10 9.39 -0.70
CA LEU A 125 2.63 9.12 -2.05
C LEU A 125 3.88 8.84 -2.89
N GLN A 126 4.00 7.63 -3.40
CA GLN A 126 5.20 7.21 -4.11
C GLN A 126 5.25 7.85 -5.51
N ASP A 127 6.44 8.25 -5.94
CA ASP A 127 6.75 8.44 -7.35
C ASP A 127 7.50 7.20 -7.84
N HIS A 128 6.92 6.50 -8.82
CA HIS A 128 7.50 5.31 -9.45
C HIS A 128 7.85 5.56 -10.93
N GLY A 129 7.95 6.82 -11.35
CA GLY A 129 8.31 7.22 -12.71
C GLY A 129 7.12 7.30 -13.68
N ASP A 130 5.89 7.13 -13.21
CA ASP A 130 4.67 7.20 -14.02
C ASP A 130 3.73 8.31 -13.55
N ASP A 131 2.95 8.85 -14.49
CA ASP A 131 1.98 9.89 -14.20
C ASP A 131 0.85 9.39 -13.30
N VAL A 132 0.71 10.01 -12.13
CA VAL A 132 -0.33 9.73 -11.15
C VAL A 132 -0.92 11.04 -10.61
N TRP A 133 -2.22 11.03 -10.33
CA TRP A 133 -2.93 12.16 -9.77
C TRP A 133 -3.67 11.77 -8.49
N TYR A 134 -3.46 12.57 -7.45
CA TYR A 134 -4.15 12.48 -6.17
C TYR A 134 -4.97 13.75 -5.92
N ARG A 135 -6.12 13.61 -5.25
CA ARG A 135 -6.98 14.73 -4.82
C ARG A 135 -7.82 14.30 -3.62
N ASN A 136 -8.41 15.27 -2.93
CA ASN A 136 -9.30 15.05 -1.78
C ASN A 136 -8.63 14.23 -0.66
N ILE A 137 -7.35 14.50 -0.40
CA ILE A 137 -6.57 13.81 0.63
C ILE A 137 -7.00 14.39 1.99
N MET A 138 -7.58 13.53 2.83
CA MET A 138 -8.07 13.88 4.16
C MET A 138 -7.54 12.87 5.17
N ILE A 139 -7.27 13.34 6.39
CA ILE A 139 -6.77 12.50 7.48
C ILE A 139 -7.66 12.76 8.70
N LYS A 140 -8.19 11.68 9.28
CA LYS A 140 -8.85 11.70 10.58
C LYS A 140 -7.98 10.93 11.56
N ARG A 141 -7.56 11.59 12.63
CA ARG A 141 -6.90 10.91 13.76
C ARG A 141 -7.96 10.10 14.53
N LEU A 142 -7.64 8.85 14.84
CA LEU A 142 -8.50 7.91 15.55
C LEU A 142 -7.97 7.63 16.97
#